data_AF-A0A369JNE5-F1
#
_entry.id   AF-A0A369JNE5-F1
#
_cell.length_a   1.000
_cell.length_b   1.000
_cell.length_c   1.000
_cell.angle_alpha   90.00
_cell.angle_beta   90.00
_cell.angle_gamma   90.00
#
_symmetry.space_group_name_H-M   'P 1'
#
loop_
_entity.id
_entity.type
_entity.pdbx_description
1 polymer ?
#
loop_
_entity_poly.entity_id
_entity_poly.type
_entity_poly.pdbx_seq_one_letter_code
_entity_poly.pdbx_strand_id
1 'polypeptide(L)'
;MRPSIARFSDMPGGKVYSLWWGDSGGIRQKGIVQYTLSPFQSKAAPHMIRSYLFNGYRRLSGELLFFLIPFGTGYGIYSWAKSYDAYQNSKAGHIAAGAEHGH
;
A
#
# COMPACT_ATOMS: atom_id res chain seq x y z
N MET A 1 -24.82 -3.91 37.38
CA MET A 1 -25.24 -3.94 35.97
C MET A 1 -26.13 -2.73 35.73
N ARG A 2 -25.81 -1.87 34.77
CA ARG A 2 -26.70 -0.75 34.42
C ARG A 2 -27.88 -1.32 33.62
N PRO A 3 -29.14 -1.06 34.01
CA PRO A 3 -30.29 -1.58 33.29
C PRO A 3 -30.26 -1.09 31.84
N SER A 4 -30.53 -2.02 30.93
CA SER A 4 -30.59 -1.86 29.49
C SER A 4 -31.36 -0.60 29.11
N ILE A 5 -30.67 0.37 28.51
CA ILE A 5 -31.35 1.48 27.85
C ILE A 5 -32.16 0.83 26.72
N ALA A 6 -33.49 0.97 26.75
CA ALA A 6 -34.41 0.38 25.76
C ALA A 6 -34.24 0.93 24.32
N ARG A 7 -33.15 1.68 24.08
CA ARG A 7 -32.84 2.35 22.81
C ARG A 7 -32.11 1.44 21.82
N PHE A 8 -31.60 0.30 22.27
CA PHE A 8 -31.03 -0.72 21.40
C PHE A 8 -31.89 -1.98 21.53
N SER A 9 -32.46 -2.43 20.41
CA SER A 9 -33.42 -3.55 20.34
C SER A 9 -32.79 -4.93 20.58
N ASP A 10 -31.46 -4.99 20.73
CA ASP A 10 -30.71 -6.24 20.82
C ASP A 10 -30.39 -6.66 22.26
N MET A 11 -30.19 -7.97 22.45
CA MET A 11 -29.64 -8.52 23.69
C MET A 11 -28.25 -7.93 23.96
N PRO A 12 -27.87 -7.67 25.22
CA PRO A 12 -26.55 -7.13 25.56
C PRO A 12 -25.42 -7.99 24.98
N GLY A 13 -24.74 -7.47 23.95
CA GLY A 13 -23.58 -8.09 23.33
C GLY A 13 -22.26 -7.73 24.01
N GLY A 14 -21.19 -8.44 23.64
CA GLY A 14 -19.83 -8.08 24.04
C GLY A 14 -19.40 -6.70 23.52
N LYS A 15 -18.31 -6.15 24.08
CA LYS A 15 -17.75 -4.88 23.58
C LYS A 15 -17.24 -5.06 22.15
N VAL A 16 -17.62 -4.14 21.26
CA VAL A 16 -17.20 -4.12 19.85
C VAL A 16 -16.54 -2.78 19.51
N TYR A 17 -15.65 -2.79 18.52
CA TYR A 17 -14.94 -1.59 18.04
C TYR A 17 -15.56 -0.99 16.76
N SER A 18 -16.56 -1.67 16.18
CA SER A 18 -17.37 -1.16 15.07
C SER A 18 -18.75 -0.81 15.60
N LEU A 19 -19.11 0.46 15.50
CA LEU A 19 -20.33 1.01 16.08
C LEU A 19 -21.41 1.19 15.00
N TRP A 20 -22.67 1.28 15.42
CA TRP A 20 -23.79 1.54 14.51
C TRP A 20 -24.08 3.05 14.36
N TRP A 21 -24.91 3.42 13.39
CA TRP A 21 -25.35 4.81 13.22
C TRP A 21 -26.00 5.34 14.51
N GLY A 22 -25.51 6.50 14.97
CA GLY A 22 -26.00 7.15 16.19
C GLY A 22 -25.39 6.61 17.49
N ASP A 23 -24.52 5.62 17.43
CA ASP A 23 -23.76 5.17 18.58
C ASP A 23 -22.63 6.17 18.92
N SER A 24 -22.41 6.36 20.22
CA SER A 24 -21.50 7.37 20.78
C SER A 24 -20.22 6.74 21.37
N GLY A 25 -19.97 5.46 21.12
CA GLY A 25 -18.75 4.77 21.55
C GLY A 25 -17.45 5.28 20.91
N GLY A 26 -17.55 6.12 19.88
CA GLY A 26 -16.41 6.71 19.19
C GLY A 26 -15.85 7.94 19.90
N ILE A 27 -14.87 8.59 19.27
CA ILE A 27 -14.31 9.85 19.77
C ILE A 27 -15.40 10.92 19.78
N ARG A 28 -15.62 11.59 20.91
CA ARG A 28 -16.57 12.69 21.04
C ARG A 28 -16.09 13.89 20.20
N GLN A 29 -16.91 14.32 19.25
CA GLN A 29 -16.63 15.46 18.38
C GLN A 29 -17.57 16.62 18.75
N LYS A 30 -17.02 17.82 18.93
CA LYS A 30 -17.79 19.05 19.20
C LYS A 30 -17.15 20.22 18.45
N GLY A 31 -17.98 21.04 17.81
CA GLY A 31 -17.53 22.26 17.11
C GLY A 31 -17.02 22.06 15.67
N ILE A 32 -17.20 20.88 15.09
CA ILE A 32 -16.86 20.60 13.68
C ILE A 32 -18.10 20.85 12.83
N VAL A 33 -17.98 21.69 11.80
CA VAL A 33 -19.05 21.96 10.83
C VAL A 33 -18.57 21.52 9.45
N GLN A 34 -19.37 20.68 8.79
CA GLN A 34 -19.06 20.14 7.46
C GLN A 34 -20.08 20.64 6.44
N TYR A 35 -19.59 21.08 5.29
CA TYR A 35 -20.40 21.52 4.16
C TYR A 35 -20.16 20.61 2.95
N THR A 36 -21.20 20.35 2.17
CA THR A 36 -21.11 19.60 0.93
C THR A 36 -22.09 20.16 -0.09
N LEU A 37 -21.80 19.97 -1.38
CA LEU A 37 -22.72 20.27 -2.47
C LEU A 37 -23.45 18.99 -2.89
N SER A 38 -24.66 19.13 -3.46
CA SER A 38 -25.35 18.00 -4.08
C SER A 38 -24.53 17.50 -5.28
N PRO A 39 -24.37 16.18 -5.48
CA PRO A 39 -23.68 15.63 -6.64
C PRO A 39 -24.27 16.12 -7.97
N PHE A 40 -25.58 16.36 -8.03
CA PHE A 40 -26.28 16.89 -9.20
C PHE A 40 -26.01 18.37 -9.49
N GLN A 41 -25.38 19.09 -8.55
CA GLN A 41 -24.96 20.48 -8.71
C GLN A 41 -23.45 20.61 -8.97
N SER A 42 -22.73 19.48 -9.03
CA SER A 42 -21.28 19.43 -9.26
C SER A 42 -20.96 18.69 -10.56
N LYS A 43 -19.82 19.00 -11.17
CA LYS A 43 -19.31 18.18 -12.28
C LYS A 43 -18.81 16.85 -11.72
N ALA A 44 -19.05 15.74 -12.42
CA ALA A 44 -18.63 14.41 -11.95
C ALA A 44 -17.09 14.23 -11.93
N ALA A 45 -16.37 14.81 -12.90
CA ALA A 45 -14.92 14.64 -13.04
C ALA A 45 -14.19 15.96 -13.41
N PRO A 46 -14.32 17.02 -12.59
CA PRO A 46 -13.68 18.30 -12.89
C PRO A 46 -12.15 18.14 -12.83
N HIS A 47 -11.47 18.65 -13.87
CA HIS A 47 -10.00 18.66 -13.95
C HIS A 47 -9.33 17.29 -13.79
N MET A 48 -10.03 16.19 -14.10
CA MET A 48 -9.55 14.83 -13.88
C MET A 48 -8.13 14.61 -14.42
N ILE A 49 -7.87 14.97 -15.68
CA ILE A 49 -6.54 14.76 -16.31
C ILE A 49 -5.45 15.59 -15.62
N ARG A 50 -5.67 16.90 -15.47
CA ARG A 50 -4.68 17.80 -14.86
C ARG A 50 -4.40 17.41 -13.41
N SER A 51 -5.45 17.16 -12.63
CA SER A 51 -5.34 16.78 -11.23
C SER A 51 -4.67 15.42 -11.08
N TYR A 52 -5.07 14.44 -11.89
CA TYR A 52 -4.51 13.09 -11.83
C TYR A 52 -3.02 13.07 -12.18
N LEU A 53 -2.59 13.83 -13.20
CA LEU A 53 -1.18 13.88 -13.57
C LEU A 53 -0.30 14.44 -12.44
N PHE A 54 -0.63 15.62 -11.93
CA PHE A 54 0.19 16.28 -10.91
C PHE A 54 0.07 15.60 -9.54
N ASN A 55 -1.13 15.20 -9.12
CA ASN A 55 -1.28 14.46 -7.86
C ASN A 55 -0.73 13.04 -7.96
N GLY A 56 -0.87 12.39 -9.12
CA GLY A 56 -0.29 11.07 -9.37
C GLY A 56 1.22 11.11 -9.23
N TYR A 57 1.89 12.03 -9.93
CA TYR A 57 3.34 12.22 -9.81
C TYR A 57 3.75 12.49 -8.35
N ARG A 58 3.09 13.45 -7.68
CA ARG A 58 3.40 13.79 -6.28
C ARG A 58 3.26 12.61 -5.32
N ARG A 59 2.28 11.71 -5.57
CA ARG A 59 2.07 10.51 -4.74
C ARG A 59 3.09 9.43 -5.05
N LEU A 60 3.38 9.21 -6.33
CA LEU A 60 4.35 8.20 -6.77
C LEU A 60 5.78 8.56 -6.38
N SER A 61 6.14 9.85 -6.40
CA SER A 61 7.49 10.29 -6.03
C SER A 61 7.81 10.05 -4.55
N GLY A 62 6.82 10.19 -3.66
CA GLY A 62 7.00 9.91 -2.22
C GLY A 62 7.24 8.43 -1.92
N GLU A 63 6.64 7.54 -2.71
CA GLU A 63 6.76 6.09 -2.53
C GLU A 63 7.88 5.46 -3.37
N LEU A 64 8.49 6.24 -4.27
CA LEU A 64 9.40 5.72 -5.29
C LEU A 64 10.55 4.91 -4.67
N LEU A 65 11.14 5.39 -3.57
CA LEU A 65 12.26 4.70 -2.92
C LEU A 65 11.86 3.34 -2.36
N PHE A 66 10.66 3.23 -1.79
CA PHE A 66 10.16 1.97 -1.23
C PHE A 66 9.93 0.89 -2.29
N PHE A 67 9.68 1.28 -3.54
CA PHE A 67 9.58 0.34 -4.66
C PHE A 67 10.92 0.14 -5.37
N LEU A 68 11.63 1.23 -5.66
CA LEU A 68 12.84 1.21 -6.47
C LEU A 68 13.97 0.42 -5.80
N ILE A 69 14.12 0.51 -4.48
CA ILE A 69 15.16 -0.23 -3.75
C ILE A 69 14.93 -1.75 -3.84
N PRO A 70 13.79 -2.33 -3.43
CA PRO A 70 13.60 -3.78 -3.49
C PRO A 70 13.54 -4.30 -4.92
N PHE A 71 12.86 -3.61 -5.85
CA PHE A 71 12.82 -4.07 -7.24
C PHE A 71 14.18 -3.96 -7.93
N GLY A 72 14.90 -2.85 -7.71
CA GLY A 72 16.25 -2.67 -8.24
C GLY A 72 17.23 -3.70 -7.68
N THR A 73 17.16 -3.99 -6.38
CA THR A 73 18.00 -5.00 -5.74
C THR A 73 17.67 -6.40 -6.26
N GLY A 74 16.39 -6.77 -6.30
CA GLY A 74 15.95 -8.08 -6.79
C GLY A 74 16.32 -8.30 -8.26
N TYR A 75 16.11 -7.29 -9.12
CA TYR A 75 16.48 -7.36 -10.52
C TYR A 75 18.01 -7.39 -10.71
N GLY A 76 18.75 -6.63 -9.92
CA GLY A 76 20.22 -6.63 -9.94
C GLY A 76 20.81 -7.99 -9.59
N ILE A 77 20.33 -8.61 -8.50
CA ILE A 77 20.74 -9.97 -8.10
C ILE A 77 20.38 -10.98 -9.19
N TYR A 78 19.16 -10.91 -9.73
CA TYR A 78 18.72 -11.81 -10.80
C TYR A 78 19.61 -11.71 -12.05
N SER A 79 19.90 -10.49 -12.49
CA SER A 79 20.72 -10.28 -13.67
C SER A 79 22.15 -10.77 -13.48
N TRP A 80 22.74 -10.52 -12.30
CA TRP A 80 24.07 -11.04 -11.96
C TRP A 80 24.08 -12.57 -11.93
N ALA A 81 23.13 -13.19 -11.23
CA ALA A 81 23.07 -14.65 -11.09
C ALA A 81 22.93 -15.35 -12.44
N LYS A 82 22.10 -14.80 -13.34
CA LYS A 82 21.93 -15.34 -14.70
C LYS A 82 23.20 -15.24 -15.55
N SER A 83 23.90 -14.11 -15.49
CA SER A 83 25.17 -13.93 -16.20
C SER A 83 26.27 -14.83 -15.62
N TYR A 84 26.30 -14.99 -14.31
CA TYR A 84 27.27 -15.84 -13.62
C TYR A 84 27.05 -17.32 -13.95
N ASP A 85 25.80 -17.79 -13.90
CA ASP A 85 25.43 -19.16 -14.30
C ASP A 85 25.81 -19.45 -15.77
N ALA A 86 25.54 -18.51 -16.67
CA ALA A 86 25.95 -18.64 -18.07
C ALA A 86 27.48 -18.71 -18.25
N TYR A 87 28.23 -17.94 -17.45
CA TYR A 87 29.70 -17.99 -17.45
C TYR A 87 30.22 -19.32 -16.93
N GLN A 88 29.66 -19.84 -15.82
CA GLN A 88 30.07 -21.11 -15.23
C GLN A 88 29.84 -22.30 -16.19
N ASN A 89 28.74 -22.28 -16.95
CA ASN A 89 28.46 -23.27 -17.99
C ASN A 89 29.19 -23.02 -19.31
N SER A 90 30.05 -22.00 -19.40
CA SER A 90 30.85 -21.71 -20.58
C SER A 90 32.20 -22.45 -20.56
N LYS A 91 32.81 -22.64 -21.73
CA LYS A 91 34.16 -23.21 -21.83
C LYS A 91 35.19 -22.42 -21.01
N ALA A 92 35.11 -21.09 -21.04
CA ALA A 92 36.02 -20.23 -20.29
C ALA A 92 35.85 -20.41 -18.76
N GLY A 93 34.61 -20.55 -18.29
CA GLY A 93 34.32 -20.85 -16.89
C GLY A 93 34.87 -22.20 -16.46
N HIS A 94 34.67 -23.25 -17.26
CA HIS A 94 35.23 -24.57 -16.97
C HIS A 94 36.77 -24.58 -16.95
N ILE A 95 37.44 -23.84 -17.84
CA ILE A 95 38.91 -23.73 -17.84
C ILE A 95 39.39 -22.98 -16.59
N ALA A 96 38.73 -21.88 -16.21
CA ALA A 96 39.08 -21.11 -15.01
C ALA A 96 38.89 -21.94 -13.73
N ALA A 97 37.77 -22.65 -13.59
CA ALA A 97 37.51 -23.54 -12.46
C ALA A 97 38.49 -24.74 -12.43
N GLY A 98 38.82 -25.31 -13.60
CA GLY A 98 39.80 -26.38 -13.72
C GLY A 98 41.24 -25.94 -13.38
N ALA A 99 41.59 -24.68 -13.66
CA ALA A 99 42.87 -24.10 -13.28
C ALA A 99 42.98 -23.85 -11.76
N GLU A 100 41.88 -23.49 -11.08
CA GLU A 100 41.87 -23.36 -9.61
C GLU A 100 41.99 -24.70 -8.88
N HIS A 101 41.48 -25.80 -9.45
CA HIS A 101 41.53 -27.14 -8.84
C HIS A 101 42.75 -27.98 -9.26
N GLY A 102 43.63 -27.45 -10.11
CA GLY A 102 44.79 -28.14 -10.70
C GLY A 102 46.13 -27.96 -9.97
N HIS A 103 46.11 -27.60 -8.69
CA HIS A 103 47.28 -27.56 -7.80
C HIS A 103 47.30 -28.74 -6.83
#